data_AF-A0A960ZUW7-F1
#
_entry.id   AF-A0A960ZUW7-F1
#
_cell.length_a   1.000
_cell.length_b   1.000
_cell.length_c   1.000
_cell.angle_alpha   90.00
_cell.angle_beta   90.00
_cell.angle_gamma   90.00
#
_symmetry.space_group_name_H-M   'P 1'
#
loop_
_entity.id
_entity.type
_entity.pdbx_description
1 polymer ?
#
loop_
_entity_poly.entity_id
_entity_poly.type
_entity_poly.pdbx_seq_one_letter_code
_entity_poly.pdbx_strand_id
1 'polypeptide(L)' 'MFTGLIETTGTVVALNRNGESARLTLKTPMLTAEAQMGESIAINGCCLTVAEIDAA' A
#
# COMPACT_ATOMS: atom_id res chain seq x y z
N MET A 1 4.03 0.09 -14.30
CA MET A 1 5.50 0.25 -14.42
C MET A 1 5.89 1.44 -13.56
N PHE A 2 6.90 1.31 -12.69
CA PHE A 2 7.25 2.33 -11.70
C PHE A 2 8.52 3.08 -12.14
N THR A 3 8.58 4.40 -11.87
CA THR A 3 9.74 5.25 -12.20
C THR A 3 10.89 5.12 -11.20
N GLY A 4 10.60 4.61 -10.00
CA GLY A 4 11.54 4.57 -8.87
C GLY A 4 11.63 5.86 -8.07
N LEU A 5 10.87 6.89 -8.42
CA LEU A 5 10.73 8.10 -7.60
C LEU A 5 9.73 7.82 -6.47
N ILE A 6 10.14 8.10 -5.23
CA ILE A 6 9.30 7.90 -4.06
C ILE A 6 8.39 9.13 -3.89
N GLU A 7 7.08 8.92 -4.02
CA GLU A 7 6.09 10.01 -3.91
C GLU A 7 5.78 10.37 -2.46
N THR A 8 5.75 9.37 -1.58
CA THR A 8 5.45 9.59 -0.16
C THR A 8 6.02 8.49 0.72
N THR A 9 5.95 8.71 2.04
CA THR A 9 6.25 7.68 3.04
C THR A 9 5.04 7.51 3.95
N GLY A 10 4.91 6.32 4.53
CA GLY A 10 3.82 5.98 5.42
C GLY A 10 4.29 5.14 6.59
N THR A 11 3.35 4.84 7.49
CA THR A 11 3.60 4.00 8.65
C THR A 11 2.86 2.68 8.48
N VAL A 12 3.55 1.56 8.71
CA VAL A 12 2.91 0.26 8.84
C VAL A 12 2.11 0.24 10.13
N VAL A 13 0.79 0.08 10.03
CA VAL A 13 -0.10 0.04 11.20
C VAL A 13 -0.59 -1.36 11.53
N ALA A 14 -0.58 -2.28 10.56
CA ALA A 14 -0.85 -3.69 10.80
C ALA A 14 -0.18 -4.59 9.74
N LEU A 15 0.11 -5.81 10.15
CA LEU A 15 0.56 -6.89 9.27
C LEU A 15 -0.15 -8.19 9.69
N ASN A 16 -1.13 -8.61 8.90
CA ASN A 16 -1.91 -9.81 9.16
C ASN A 16 -1.44 -10.95 8.24
N ARG A 17 -0.85 -12.00 8.79
CA ARG A 17 -0.35 -13.14 8.02
C ARG A 17 -1.45 -14.17 7.80
N ASN A 18 -1.61 -14.63 6.55
CA ASN A 18 -2.58 -15.63 6.12
C ASN A 18 -1.84 -16.71 5.31
N GLY A 19 -1.26 -17.69 6.01
CA GLY A 19 -0.47 -18.77 5.41
C GLY A 19 0.75 -18.22 4.68
N GLU A 20 0.80 -18.43 3.36
CA GLU A 20 1.88 -17.96 2.48
C GLU A 20 1.71 -16.49 2.05
N SER A 21 0.61 -15.84 2.44
CA SER A 21 0.31 -14.44 2.11
C SER A 21 0.24 -13.57 3.35
N ALA A 22 0.25 -12.24 3.17
CA ALA A 22 -0.01 -11.31 4.26
C ALA A 22 -0.77 -10.07 3.74
N ARG A 23 -1.63 -9.51 4.59
CA ARG A 23 -2.27 -8.21 4.38
C ARG A 23 -1.49 -7.15 5.17
N LEU A 24 -0.88 -6.23 4.44
CA LEU A 24 -0.15 -5.10 4.98
C LEU A 24 -1.07 -3.87 4.98
N THR A 25 -1.28 -3.26 6.15
CA THR A 25 -2.04 -2.02 6.27
C THR A 25 -1.08 -0.86 6.52
N LEU A 26 -1.17 0.16 5.67
CA LEU A 26 -0.32 1.34 5.71
C LEU A 26 -1.18 2.58 5.96
N LYS A 27 -0.76 3.42 6.90
CA LYS A 27 -1.30 4.77 7.05
C LYS A 27 -0.39 5.74 6.31
N THR A 28 -0.96 6.46 5.36
CA THR A 28 -0.24 7.47 4.58
C THR A 28 -1.12 8.71 4.44
N PRO A 29 -0.55 9.93 4.45
CA PRO A 29 -1.33 11.15 4.33
C PRO A 29 -1.77 11.48 2.90
N MET A 30 -1.04 11.02 1.87
CA MET A 30 -1.32 11.38 0.47
C MET A 30 -1.93 10.25 -0.36
N LEU A 31 -1.56 9.00 -0.12
CA LEU A 31 -1.90 7.90 -1.02
C LEU A 31 -3.40 7.55 -0.97
N THR A 32 -4.08 7.77 0.16
CA THR A 32 -5.51 7.43 0.32
C THR A 32 -6.44 8.25 -0.56
N ALA A 33 -6.03 9.46 -0.98
CA ALA A 33 -6.85 10.32 -1.83
C ALA A 33 -6.82 9.91 -3.31
N GLU A 34 -5.75 9.24 -3.75
CA GLU A 34 -5.51 8.91 -5.16
C GLU A 34 -5.57 7.40 -5.44
N ALA A 35 -5.32 6.56 -4.43
CA ALA A 35 -5.28 5.12 -4.59
C ALA A 35 -6.65 4.55 -4.99
N GLN A 36 -6.63 3.59 -5.91
CA GLN A 36 -7.81 2.84 -6.32
C GLN A 36 -7.70 1.36 -5.95
N MET A 37 -8.84 0.73 -5.66
CA MET A 37 -8.90 -0.72 -5.45
C MET A 37 -8.38 -1.48 -6.67
N GLY A 38 -7.50 -2.46 -6.44
CA GLY A 38 -6.84 -3.24 -7.49
C GLY A 38 -5.64 -2.55 -8.15
N GLU A 39 -5.33 -1.31 -7.79
CA GLU A 39 -4.16 -0.61 -8.30
C GLU A 39 -2.85 -1.24 -7.78
N SER A 40 -1.79 -1.14 -8.58
CA SER A 40 -0.46 -1.60 -8.21
C SER A 40 0.36 -0.46 -7.62
N ILE A 41 0.81 -0.61 -6.38
CA ILE A 41 1.60 0.38 -5.64
C ILE A 41 2.92 -0.27 -5.22
N ALA A 42 4.03 0.43 -5.47
CA ALA A 42 5.34 -0.01 -5.03
C ALA A 42 5.59 0.42 -3.58
N ILE A 43 5.74 -0.54 -2.67
CA ILE A 43 6.12 -0.31 -1.26
C ILE A 43 7.55 -0.81 -1.06
N ASN A 44 8.49 0.11 -0.82
CA ASN A 44 9.93 -0.18 -0.77
C ASN A 44 10.41 -1.03 -1.96
N GLY A 45 9.92 -0.72 -3.17
CA GLY A 45 10.27 -1.40 -4.41
C GLY A 45 9.52 -2.72 -4.66
N CYS A 46 8.74 -3.23 -3.71
CA CYS A 46 7.88 -4.39 -3.91
C CYS A 46 6.53 -3.95 -4.50
N CYS A 47 6.15 -4.52 -5.64
CA CYS A 47 4.84 -4.29 -6.24
C CYS A 47 3.77 -5.02 -5.43
N LEU A 48 2.84 -4.27 -4.85
CA LEU A 48 1.70 -4.79 -4.09
C LEU A 48 0.39 -4.26 -4.69
N THR A 49 -0.70 -5.02 -4.51
CA THR A 49 -2.03 -4.63 -4.99
C THR A 49 -2.84 -4.03 -3.86
N VAL A 50 -3.51 -2.90 -4.12
CA VAL A 50 -4.46 -2.31 -3.18
C VAL A 50 -5.65 -3.25 -3.01
N ALA A 51 -5.73 -3.86 -1.82
CA ALA A 51 -6.76 -4.83 -1.49
C ALA A 51 -7.95 -4.23 -0.72
N GLU A 52 -7.78 -3.05 -0.11
CA GLU A 52 -8.80 -2.32 0.64
C GLU A 52 -8.34 -0.88 0.85
N ILE A 53 -9.29 0.04 0.93
CA ILE A 53 -9.07 1.45 1.25
C ILE A 53 -9.98 1.80 2.41
N ASP A 54 -9.39 2.27 3.51
CA ASP A 54 -10.11 2.80 4.66
C ASP A 54 -10.08 4.33 4.59
N ALA A 55 -11.26 4.96 4.69
CA ALA A 55 -11.45 6.41 4.55
C ALA A 55 -11.67 7.10 5.91
N ALA A 56 -11.36 6.43 7.02
CA ALA A 56 -11.48 6.95 8.38
C ALA A 56 -10.65 8.21 8.65
#